data_AF-A0A1V5L551-F1
#
_entry.id   AF-A0A1V5L551-F1
#
_cell.length_a   1.000
_cell.length_b   1.000
_cell.length_c   1.000
_cell.angle_alpha   90.00
_cell.angle_beta   90.00
_cell.angle_gamma   90.00
#
_symmetry.space_group_name_H-M   'P 1'
#
loop_
_entity.id
_entity.type
_entity.pdbx_description
1 polymer ?
#
loop_
_entity_poly.entity_id
_entity_poly.type
_entity_poly.pdbx_seq_one_letter_code
_entity_poly.pdbx_strand_id
1 'polypeptide(L)'
;MGAPGLAFNRWDYLECNEHTLMTDRPGVFVGGDAVSGGGLVIEAIAAGKRAAVHIERFLSGQPVVEDTGYLLRRVATLLGARDSRHPLPPNTDWGRRSVSAIMPPAARAASFAEAEQTLTDQQAHTEAKRCLRCHRPLVVITSGR
;
A
#
# COMPACT_ATOMS: atom_id res chain seq x y z
N MET A 1 8.95 15.45 -27.84
CA MET A 1 8.04 15.89 -26.77
C MET A 1 8.91 16.37 -25.63
N GLY A 2 8.76 17.61 -25.19
CA GLY A 2 9.61 18.16 -24.13
C GLY A 2 9.07 19.51 -23.72
N ALA A 3 8.27 19.53 -22.66
CA ALA A 3 7.88 20.79 -22.04
C ALA A 3 9.11 21.35 -21.29
N PRO A 4 9.41 22.65 -21.37
CA PRO A 4 10.51 23.24 -20.63
C PRO A 4 10.38 22.98 -19.13
N GLY A 5 11.45 22.45 -18.53
CA GLY A 5 11.52 22.13 -17.10
C GLY A 5 10.79 20.84 -16.70
N LEU A 6 10.71 19.84 -17.58
CA LEU A 6 10.33 18.49 -17.19
C LEU A 6 11.38 17.50 -17.69
N ALA A 7 12.00 16.80 -16.75
CA ALA A 7 12.90 15.70 -17.05
C ALA A 7 12.14 14.40 -17.35
N PHE A 8 12.67 13.61 -18.28
CA PHE A 8 12.13 12.32 -18.69
C PHE A 8 13.25 11.28 -18.65
N ASN A 9 12.91 10.06 -18.24
CA ASN A 9 13.86 8.94 -18.28
C ASN A 9 13.96 8.37 -19.71
N ARG A 10 14.83 7.36 -19.90
CA ARG A 10 15.06 6.71 -21.20
C ARG A 10 13.82 6.03 -21.83
N TRP A 11 12.72 5.92 -21.10
CA TRP A 11 11.47 5.29 -21.51
C TRP A 11 10.34 6.32 -21.70
N ASP A 12 10.67 7.62 -21.77
CA ASP A 12 9.72 8.73 -21.90
C ASP A 12 8.73 8.88 -20.73
N TYR A 13 9.04 8.33 -19.55
CA TYR A 13 8.30 8.61 -18.32
C TYR A 13 8.89 9.81 -17.59
N LEU A 14 8.03 10.56 -16.89
CA LEU A 14 8.42 11.74 -16.14
C LEU A 14 9.28 11.38 -14.93
N GLU A 15 10.37 12.11 -14.76
CA GLU A 15 11.21 12.00 -13.57
C GLU A 15 10.70 12.93 -12.45
N CYS A 16 10.87 12.49 -11.21
CA CYS A 16 10.53 13.26 -10.04
C CYS A 16 11.33 12.78 -8.82
N ASN A 17 11.27 13.56 -7.75
CA ASN A 17 11.77 13.10 -6.46
C ASN A 17 10.95 11.89 -5.98
N GLU A 18 11.62 10.78 -5.68
CA GLU A 18 10.97 9.51 -5.31
C GLU A 18 10.11 9.57 -4.03
N HIS A 19 10.35 10.57 -3.18
CA HIS A 19 9.69 10.71 -1.89
C HIS A 19 8.60 11.79 -1.90
N THR A 20 8.87 12.95 -2.52
CA THR A 20 7.95 14.08 -2.56
C THR A 20 7.09 14.14 -3.81
N LEU A 21 7.49 13.41 -4.87
CA LEU A 21 6.86 13.39 -6.19
C LEU A 21 6.91 14.73 -6.94
N MET A 22 7.70 15.70 -6.47
CA MET A 22 7.92 16.94 -7.20
C MET A 22 8.90 16.70 -8.36
N THR A 23 8.57 17.23 -9.53
CA THR A 23 9.46 17.25 -10.70
C THR A 23 10.60 18.27 -10.50
N ASP A 24 11.48 18.38 -11.47
CA ASP A 24 12.49 19.44 -11.55
C ASP A 24 11.89 20.85 -11.68
N ARG A 25 10.62 20.96 -12.11
CA ARG A 25 9.86 22.21 -12.07
C ARG A 25 9.12 22.39 -10.74
N PRO A 26 9.45 23.46 -9.98
CA PRO A 26 8.78 23.77 -8.73
C PRO A 26 7.25 23.87 -8.87
N GLY A 27 6.53 23.21 -7.96
CA GLY A 27 5.07 23.20 -7.93
C GLY A 27 4.41 22.22 -8.89
N VAL A 28 5.19 21.51 -9.72
CA VAL A 28 4.67 20.45 -10.59
C VAL A 28 5.02 19.10 -9.99
N PHE A 29 3.99 18.29 -9.77
CA PHE A 29 4.08 16.96 -9.17
C PHE A 29 3.55 15.90 -10.12
N VAL A 30 4.10 14.69 -10.05
CA VAL A 30 3.71 13.58 -10.91
C VAL A 30 3.73 12.27 -10.14
N GLY A 31 2.80 11.35 -10.46
CA GLY A 31 2.71 10.05 -9.83
C GLY A 31 1.93 9.06 -10.67
N GLY A 32 1.91 7.79 -10.23
CA GLY A 32 1.26 6.70 -10.95
C GLY A 32 2.01 6.34 -12.25
N ASP A 33 1.25 5.89 -13.25
CA ASP A 33 1.80 5.32 -14.48
C ASP A 33 2.65 6.29 -15.30
N ALA A 34 2.45 7.60 -15.12
CA ALA A 34 3.27 8.64 -15.76
C ALA A 34 4.75 8.61 -15.29
N VAL A 35 5.04 7.95 -14.17
CA VAL A 35 6.39 7.76 -13.61
C VAL A 35 6.84 6.31 -13.76
N SER A 36 5.98 5.34 -13.40
CA SER A 36 6.36 3.93 -13.30
C SER A 36 6.26 3.15 -14.62
N GLY A 37 5.49 3.65 -15.60
CA GLY A 37 5.27 2.96 -16.86
C GLY A 37 4.32 1.77 -16.79
N GLY A 38 3.17 2.00 -16.17
CA GLY A 38 2.15 0.99 -15.91
C GLY A 38 2.34 0.33 -14.54
N GLY A 39 1.31 0.37 -13.71
CA GLY A 39 1.31 -0.22 -12.38
C GLY A 39 -0.06 -0.67 -11.94
N LEU A 40 -0.18 -0.99 -10.66
CA LEU A 40 -1.47 -1.32 -10.05
C LEU A 40 -2.22 -0.03 -9.73
N VAL A 41 -3.56 -0.06 -9.85
CA VAL A 41 -4.44 1.06 -9.46
C VAL A 41 -4.15 1.54 -8.02
N ILE A 42 -3.83 0.61 -7.11
CA ILE A 42 -3.50 0.94 -5.72
C ILE A 42 -2.20 1.75 -5.59
N GLU A 43 -1.25 1.57 -6.50
CA GLU A 43 0.01 2.32 -6.53
C GLU A 43 -0.22 3.74 -7.01
N ALA A 44 -1.05 3.92 -8.04
CA ALA A 44 -1.47 5.24 -8.50
C ALA A 44 -2.22 6.01 -7.40
N ILE A 45 -3.13 5.35 -6.68
CA ILE A 45 -3.83 5.95 -5.51
C ILE A 45 -2.83 6.33 -4.41
N ALA A 46 -1.88 5.46 -4.09
CA ALA A 46 -0.85 5.74 -3.10
C ALA A 46 0.03 6.94 -3.51
N ALA A 47 0.41 7.03 -4.78
CA ALA A 47 1.16 8.15 -5.33
C ALA A 47 0.36 9.45 -5.23
N GLY A 48 -0.94 9.44 -5.59
CA GLY A 48 -1.82 10.60 -5.47
C GLY A 48 -1.94 11.12 -4.05
N LYS A 49 -2.15 10.23 -3.07
CA LYS A 49 -2.19 10.60 -1.64
C LYS A 49 -0.88 11.21 -1.15
N ARG A 50 0.26 10.70 -1.63
CA ARG A 50 1.58 11.23 -1.28
C ARG A 50 1.84 12.58 -1.92
N ALA A 51 1.51 12.74 -3.20
CA ALA A 51 1.63 14.02 -3.91
C ALA A 51 0.78 15.10 -3.22
N ALA A 52 -0.46 14.79 -2.82
CA ALA A 52 -1.34 15.75 -2.15
C ALA A 52 -0.71 16.38 -0.89
N VAL A 53 -0.07 15.58 -0.03
CA VAL A 53 0.62 16.08 1.17
C VAL A 53 1.74 17.07 0.82
N HIS A 54 2.48 16.81 -0.26
CA HIS A 54 3.60 17.66 -0.67
C HIS A 54 3.16 18.88 -1.48
N ILE A 55 2.06 18.77 -2.23
CA ILE A 55 1.36 19.91 -2.85
C ILE A 55 0.89 20.87 -1.77
N GLU A 56 0.27 20.38 -0.71
CA GLU A 56 -0.18 21.23 0.41
C GLU A 56 0.98 21.96 1.09
N ARG A 57 2.10 21.27 1.34
CA ARG A 57 3.33 21.90 1.84
C ARG A 57 3.82 23.01 0.91
N PHE A 58 3.89 22.75 -0.40
CA PHE A 58 4.31 23.73 -1.40
C PHE A 58 3.40 24.96 -1.40
N LEU A 59 2.08 24.77 -1.44
CA LEU A 59 1.10 25.85 -1.44
C LEU A 59 1.12 26.67 -0.14
N SER A 60 1.48 26.04 0.97
CA SER A 60 1.61 26.67 2.29
C SER A 60 2.96 27.37 2.50
N GLY A 61 3.84 27.39 1.48
CA GLY A 61 5.19 27.94 1.60
C GLY A 61 6.13 27.14 2.53
N GLN A 62 5.73 25.91 2.89
CA GLN A 62 6.54 25.00 3.69
C GLN A 62 7.58 24.29 2.80
N PRO A 63 8.73 23.88 3.36
CA PRO A 63 9.70 23.07 2.62
C PRO A 63 9.08 21.77 2.08
N VAL A 64 9.24 21.53 0.78
CA VAL A 64 8.83 20.27 0.13
C VAL A 64 9.89 19.21 0.36
N VAL A 65 9.97 18.74 1.60
CA VAL A 65 10.76 17.58 2.00
C VAL A 65 9.83 16.40 2.25
N GLU A 66 10.41 15.21 2.34
CA GLU A 66 9.65 14.02 2.65
C GLU A 66 8.84 14.17 3.96
N ASP A 67 7.62 13.66 3.93
CA ASP A 67 6.76 13.60 5.10
C ASP A 67 7.17 12.51 6.10
N THR A 68 7.18 12.85 7.39
CA THR A 68 7.60 11.98 8.48
C THR A 68 6.76 10.70 8.55
N GLY A 69 5.46 10.76 8.29
CA GLY A 69 4.60 9.58 8.28
C GLY A 69 4.99 8.58 7.18
N TYR A 70 5.32 9.10 5.99
CA TYR A 70 5.82 8.28 4.89
C TYR A 70 7.22 7.72 5.16
N LEU A 71 8.12 8.52 5.73
CA LEU A 71 9.45 8.07 6.17
C LEU A 71 9.33 6.93 7.18
N LEU A 72 8.55 7.11 8.25
CA LEU A 72 8.33 6.09 9.28
C LEU A 72 7.78 4.80 8.69
N ARG A 73 6.79 4.89 7.79
CA ARG A 73 6.20 3.72 7.13
C ARG A 73 7.22 2.99 6.26
N ARG A 74 8.09 3.71 5.54
CA ARG A 74 9.15 3.10 4.73
C ARG A 74 10.21 2.45 5.60
N VAL A 75 10.72 3.14 6.62
CA VAL A 75 11.71 2.59 7.55
C VAL A 75 11.15 1.35 8.25
N ALA A 76 9.91 1.40 8.74
CA ALA A 76 9.26 0.24 9.34
C ALA A 76 9.18 -0.95 8.35
N THR A 77 8.87 -0.68 7.08
CA THR A 77 8.83 -1.72 6.04
C THR A 77 10.23 -2.30 5.78
N LEU A 78 11.27 -1.46 5.68
CA LEU A 78 12.67 -1.89 5.54
C LEU A 78 13.13 -2.74 6.74
N LEU A 79 12.69 -2.40 7.95
CA LEU A 79 12.95 -3.14 9.18
C LEU A 79 12.10 -4.41 9.33
N GLY A 80 11.26 -4.73 8.33
CA GLY A 80 10.50 -5.99 8.29
C GLY A 80 9.13 -5.95 8.96
N ALA A 81 8.51 -4.77 9.13
CA ALA A 81 7.12 -4.64 9.62
C ALA A 81 6.13 -5.51 8.83
N ARG A 82 6.44 -5.80 7.57
CA ARG A 82 5.61 -6.61 6.65
C ARG A 82 6.23 -7.96 6.30
N ASP A 83 7.27 -8.38 6.99
CA ASP A 83 7.94 -9.63 6.64
C ASP A 83 7.14 -10.85 7.15
N SER A 84 6.40 -11.47 6.23
CA SER A 84 5.64 -12.69 6.45
C SER A 84 6.45 -13.98 6.36
N ARG A 85 7.75 -13.91 6.02
CA ARG A 85 8.57 -15.09 5.72
C ARG A 85 9.16 -15.76 6.96
N HIS A 86 9.23 -15.04 8.09
CA HIS A 86 9.73 -15.65 9.32
C HIS A 86 8.83 -16.82 9.75
N PRO A 87 9.37 -18.02 10.04
CA PRO A 87 8.54 -19.12 10.49
C PRO A 87 7.85 -18.73 11.81
N LEU A 88 6.61 -19.19 11.96
CA LEU A 88 5.94 -19.13 13.25
C LEU A 88 6.60 -20.13 14.21
N PRO A 89 6.46 -19.95 15.53
CA PRO A 89 6.94 -20.93 16.51
C PRO A 89 6.49 -22.36 16.16
N PRO A 90 7.33 -23.39 16.35
CA PRO A 90 7.01 -24.77 15.98
C PRO A 90 5.72 -25.32 16.61
N ASN A 91 5.35 -24.78 17.77
CA ASN A 91 4.16 -25.13 18.55
C ASN A 91 2.96 -24.20 18.28
N THR A 92 2.97 -23.45 17.17
CA THR A 92 1.85 -22.58 16.81
C THR A 92 0.61 -23.40 16.54
N ASP A 93 -0.47 -23.13 17.28
CA ASP A 93 -1.77 -23.69 16.97
C ASP A 93 -2.36 -22.97 15.76
N TRP A 94 -2.43 -23.68 14.64
CA TRP A 94 -3.04 -23.18 13.42
C TRP A 94 -4.57 -23.17 13.50
N GLY A 95 -5.17 -23.86 14.47
CA GLY A 95 -6.61 -24.06 14.58
C GLY A 95 -7.22 -24.70 13.32
N ARG A 96 -8.56 -24.69 13.23
CA ARG A 96 -9.30 -25.09 12.03
C ARG A 96 -9.82 -23.85 11.32
N ARG A 97 -9.46 -23.69 10.04
CA ARG A 97 -9.96 -22.59 9.21
C ARG A 97 -11.48 -22.71 9.02
N SER A 98 -12.19 -21.60 9.15
CA SER A 98 -13.61 -21.55 8.79
C SER A 98 -13.76 -21.73 7.28
N VAL A 99 -14.74 -22.54 6.86
CA VAL A 99 -15.02 -22.81 5.45
C VAL A 99 -16.30 -22.10 5.06
N SER A 100 -16.20 -21.23 4.07
CA SER A 100 -17.35 -20.58 3.43
C SER A 100 -18.32 -21.63 2.89
N ALA A 101 -19.63 -21.38 3.05
CA ALA A 101 -20.61 -22.25 2.43
C ALA A 101 -20.57 -22.06 0.92
N ILE A 102 -20.38 -23.15 0.17
CA ILE A 102 -20.31 -23.10 -1.29
C ILE A 102 -21.53 -23.80 -1.87
N MET A 103 -22.24 -23.10 -2.76
CA MET A 103 -23.40 -23.62 -3.46
C MET A 103 -23.04 -24.89 -4.27
N PRO A 104 -23.94 -25.89 -4.39
CA PRO A 104 -23.69 -27.05 -5.25
C PRO A 104 -23.55 -26.67 -6.73
N PRO A 105 -22.70 -27.35 -7.53
CA PRO A 105 -22.49 -27.01 -8.95
C PRO A 105 -23.76 -26.93 -9.78
N ALA A 106 -24.73 -27.83 -9.56
CA ALA A 106 -26.00 -27.84 -10.28
C ALA A 106 -26.82 -26.55 -10.04
N ALA A 107 -26.77 -26.00 -8.82
CA ALA A 107 -27.45 -24.75 -8.48
C ALA A 107 -26.68 -23.52 -9.01
N ARG A 108 -25.34 -23.57 -9.06
CA ARG A 108 -24.52 -22.51 -9.70
C ARG A 108 -24.80 -22.40 -11.18
N ALA A 109 -24.98 -23.52 -11.88
CA ALA A 109 -25.25 -23.54 -13.32
C ALA A 109 -26.59 -22.88 -13.69
N ALA A 110 -27.52 -22.81 -12.74
CA ALA A 110 -28.87 -22.29 -12.95
C ALA A 110 -29.12 -20.92 -12.29
N SER A 111 -28.08 -20.27 -11.76
CA SER A 111 -28.24 -19.04 -10.97
C SER A 111 -27.05 -18.08 -11.12
N PHE A 112 -27.34 -16.78 -11.09
CA PHE A 112 -26.31 -15.73 -10.96
C PHE A 112 -26.08 -15.31 -9.51
N ALA A 113 -26.71 -15.98 -8.55
CA ALA A 113 -26.47 -15.73 -7.14
C ALA A 113 -25.04 -16.12 -6.74
N GLU A 114 -24.54 -15.48 -5.69
CA GLU A 114 -23.18 -15.71 -5.19
C GLU A 114 -22.94 -17.19 -4.85
N ALA A 115 -21.94 -17.79 -5.50
CA ALA A 115 -21.67 -19.22 -5.38
C ALA A 115 -20.89 -19.57 -4.10
N GLU A 116 -19.99 -18.70 -3.68
CA GLU A 116 -19.24 -18.80 -2.42
C GLU A 116 -19.79 -17.76 -1.45
N GLN A 117 -20.54 -18.21 -0.45
CA GLN A 117 -21.17 -17.33 0.52
C GLN A 117 -20.14 -16.77 1.50
N THR A 118 -20.43 -15.61 2.08
CA THR A 118 -19.59 -15.04 3.13
C THR A 118 -19.59 -15.91 4.40
N LEU A 119 -18.54 -15.79 5.21
CA LEU A 119 -18.53 -16.35 6.56
C LEU A 119 -19.67 -15.74 7.39
N THR A 120 -20.25 -16.53 8.30
CA THR A 120 -21.17 -15.97 9.31
C THR A 120 -20.40 -15.06 10.26
N ASP A 121 -21.08 -14.14 10.93
CA ASP A 121 -20.45 -13.25 11.93
C ASP A 121 -19.63 -14.02 12.96
N GLN A 122 -20.15 -15.15 13.45
CA GLN A 122 -19.44 -16.01 14.40
C GLN A 122 -18.17 -16.64 13.80
N GLN A 123 -18.24 -17.09 12.54
CA GLN A 123 -17.07 -17.63 11.82
C GLN A 123 -16.04 -16.54 11.55
N ALA A 124 -16.47 -15.36 11.12
CA ALA A 124 -15.61 -14.20 10.87
C ALA A 124 -14.89 -13.75 12.15
N HIS A 125 -15.61 -13.65 13.28
CA HIS A 125 -15.00 -13.32 14.57
C HIS A 125 -13.99 -14.37 15.03
N THR A 126 -14.30 -15.66 14.85
CA THR A 126 -13.37 -16.75 15.17
C THR A 126 -12.09 -16.66 14.33
N GLU A 127 -12.23 -16.42 13.02
CA GLU A 127 -11.09 -16.31 12.10
C GLU A 127 -10.23 -15.07 12.41
N ALA A 128 -10.84 -13.93 12.72
CA ALA A 128 -10.13 -12.71 13.11
C ALA A 128 -9.31 -12.89 14.40
N LYS A 129 -9.82 -13.66 15.36
CA LYS A 129 -9.12 -13.97 16.62
C LYS A 129 -7.99 -14.98 16.46
N ARG A 130 -7.93 -15.72 15.35
CA ARG A 130 -6.88 -16.69 15.02
C ARG A 130 -5.57 -16.03 14.56
N CYS A 131 -5.45 -14.71 14.56
CA CYS A 131 -4.28 -14.03 13.99
C CYS A 131 -2.95 -14.51 14.61
N LEU A 132 -2.13 -15.19 13.83
CA LEU A 132 -0.90 -15.85 14.31
C LEU A 132 0.33 -14.92 14.39
N ARG A 133 0.18 -13.62 14.12
CA ARG A 133 1.30 -12.68 13.89
C ARG A 133 1.09 -11.30 14.52
N CYS A 134 0.70 -11.26 15.80
CA CYS A 134 0.35 -10.02 16.50
C CYS A 134 1.51 -9.09 16.88
N HIS A 135 2.79 -9.45 16.70
CA HIS A 135 3.82 -8.99 17.64
C HIS A 135 5.17 -8.58 17.04
N ARG A 136 5.20 -7.79 15.96
CA ARG A 136 6.45 -7.07 15.59
C ARG A 136 6.30 -5.55 15.77
N PRO A 137 6.14 -5.06 17.01
CA PRO A 137 6.19 -3.63 17.26
C PRO A 137 7.58 -3.12 16.88
N LEU A 138 7.65 -2.27 15.87
CA LEU A 138 8.87 -1.57 15.49
C LEU A 138 8.75 -0.14 15.99
N VAL A 139 9.59 0.21 16.95
CA VAL A 139 9.73 1.59 17.41
C VAL A 139 10.81 2.25 16.57
N VAL A 140 10.41 3.19 15.73
CA VAL A 140 11.33 3.99 14.93
C VAL A 140 11.41 5.37 15.56
N ILE A 141 12.55 5.68 16.16
CA ILE A 141 12.85 7.01 16.69
C ILE A 141 13.64 7.74 15.61
N THR A 142 12.98 8.70 14.95
CA THR A 142 13.68 9.67 14.12
C THR A 142 14.10 10.81 15.03
N SER A 143 15.40 11.08 15.16
CA SER A 143 15.87 12.28 15.86
C SER A 143 15.30 13.50 15.16
N GLY A 144 14.33 14.17 15.80
CA GLY A 144 13.90 15.49 15.37
C GLY A 144 15.08 16.45 15.46
N ARG A 145 15.22 17.31 14.45
CA ARG A 145 15.75 18.64 14.72
C ARG A 145 14.70 19.40 15.53
#